data_AF-A0A3C1WSS5-F1
#
_entry.id   AF-A0A3C1WSS5-F1
#
_cell.length_a   1.000
_cell.length_b   1.000
_cell.length_c   1.000
_cell.angle_alpha   90.00
_cell.angle_beta   90.00
_cell.angle_gamma   90.00
#
_symmetry.space_group_name_H-M   'P 1'
#
loop_
_entity.id
_entity.type
_entity.pdbx_description
1 polymer ?
#
loop_
_entity_poly.entity_id
_entity_poly.type
_entity_poly.pdbx_seq_one_letter_code
_entity_poly.pdbx_strand_id
1 'polypeptide(L)'
;ARRGVPQIEVTFDIDANGIVTVSAKDLGTGKEQHITITGGSNMSDEEIDKAVKEAAEYEAQDKKRKEAVDTRNDADAFAVQTRKALDEVGDKLDAGDKSAVEADLKAVEDLVNKFQKPEDMSDADVAELKNAKEKLEQSAQKVFSKMYENAQAAGAAQGGPQAGPNPGAGAGPQPNAGSTNNSGNNGDDVVDADFKEV
;
A
#
# COMPACT_ATOMS: atom_id res chain seq x y z
N ALA A 1 -16.19 -7.72 14.86
CA ALA A 1 -16.24 -7.74 13.38
C ALA A 1 -14.82 -7.93 12.84
N ARG A 2 -14.63 -8.70 11.77
CA ARG A 2 -13.31 -8.84 11.13
C ARG A 2 -12.84 -7.45 10.68
N ARG A 3 -11.63 -7.06 11.09
CA ARG A 3 -11.01 -5.78 10.76
C ARG A 3 -10.75 -5.72 9.24
N GLY A 4 -11.69 -5.17 8.47
CA GLY A 4 -11.36 -4.55 7.20
C GLY A 4 -10.62 -3.23 7.48
N VAL A 5 -9.69 -2.84 6.61
CA VAL A 5 -9.08 -1.51 6.67
C VAL A 5 -10.20 -0.48 6.47
N PRO A 6 -10.50 0.40 7.44
CA PRO A 6 -11.56 1.39 7.30
C PRO A 6 -11.24 2.33 6.12
N GLN A 7 -12.24 2.60 5.29
CA GLN A 7 -12.10 3.55 4.18
C GLN A 7 -12.86 4.81 4.58
N ILE A 8 -12.11 5.86 4.93
CA ILE A 8 -12.69 7.15 5.35
C ILE A 8 -12.58 8.13 4.19
N GLU A 9 -13.72 8.63 3.73
CA GLU A 9 -13.82 9.72 2.79
C GLU A 9 -14.02 11.02 3.57
N VAL A 10 -13.16 12.01 3.33
CA VAL A 10 -13.28 13.36 3.92
C VAL A 10 -13.59 14.34 2.80
N THR A 11 -14.73 15.03 2.91
CA THR A 11 -15.18 16.06 1.96
C THR A 11 -15.16 17.42 2.63
N PHE A 12 -14.60 18.40 1.92
CA PHE A 12 -14.61 19.81 2.30
C PHE A 12 -15.55 20.53 1.35
N ASP A 13 -16.72 20.93 1.83
CA ASP A 13 -17.70 21.72 1.09
C ASP A 13 -17.62 23.19 1.57
N ILE A 14 -17.50 24.12 0.62
CA ILE A 14 -17.39 25.56 0.91
C ILE A 14 -18.51 26.26 0.16
N ASP A 15 -19.44 26.85 0.91
CA ASP A 15 -20.57 27.55 0.30
C ASP A 15 -20.21 28.98 -0.14
N ALA A 16 -21.11 29.61 -0.89
CA ALA A 16 -20.95 31.00 -1.36
C ALA A 16 -20.92 32.04 -0.22
N ASN A 17 -21.31 31.66 1.01
CA ASN A 17 -21.26 32.49 2.20
C ASN A 17 -19.97 32.29 3.01
N GLY A 18 -19.08 31.39 2.56
CA GLY A 18 -17.84 31.03 3.26
C GLY A 18 -18.02 30.08 4.44
N ILE A 19 -19.16 29.41 4.55
CA ILE A 19 -19.39 28.34 5.53
C ILE A 19 -18.72 27.07 5.01
N VAL A 20 -17.82 26.51 5.82
CA VAL A 20 -17.12 25.27 5.48
C VAL A 20 -17.79 24.11 6.20
N THR A 21 -18.30 23.14 5.45
CA THR A 21 -18.79 21.86 5.98
C THR A 21 -17.74 20.79 5.73
N VAL A 22 -17.22 20.20 6.81
CA VAL A 22 -16.29 19.08 6.74
C VAL A 22 -17.05 17.82 7.12
N SER A 23 -17.22 16.89 6.18
CA SER A 23 -17.86 15.60 6.41
C SER A 23 -16.87 14.46 6.29
N ALA A 24 -16.88 13.54 7.25
CA ALA A 24 -16.12 12.29 7.22
C ALA A 24 -17.08 11.10 7.19
N LYS A 25 -16.98 10.26 6.16
CA LYS A 25 -17.82 9.08 5.96
C LYS A 25 -16.99 7.82 5.88
N ASP A 26 -17.36 6.80 6.65
CA ASP A 26 -16.83 5.45 6.51
C ASP A 26 -17.59 4.72 5.39
N LEU A 27 -16.91 4.43 4.28
CA LEU A 27 -17.51 3.77 3.11
C LEU A 27 -17.94 2.33 3.39
N GLY A 28 -17.37 1.68 4.41
CA GLY A 28 -17.71 0.31 4.77
C GLY A 28 -18.99 0.22 5.61
N THR A 29 -19.21 1.16 6.53
CA THR A 29 -20.38 1.16 7.41
C THR A 29 -21.47 2.14 6.98
N GLY A 30 -21.16 3.06 6.04
CA GLY A 30 -22.04 4.13 5.61
C GLY A 30 -22.26 5.21 6.68
N LYS A 31 -21.63 5.09 7.85
CA LYS A 31 -21.74 6.06 8.93
C LYS A 31 -20.98 7.32 8.57
N GLU A 32 -21.63 8.46 8.75
CA GLU A 32 -21.05 9.78 8.52
C GLU A 32 -21.11 10.63 9.78
N GLN A 33 -20.15 11.54 9.91
CA GLN A 33 -20.14 12.63 10.88
C GLN A 33 -19.72 13.89 10.13
N HIS A 34 -20.33 15.03 10.44
CA HIS A 34 -19.96 16.30 9.83
C HIS A 34 -19.87 17.41 10.88
N ILE A 35 -19.05 18.40 10.58
CA ILE A 35 -18.88 19.62 11.36
C ILE A 35 -19.07 20.79 10.40
N THR A 36 -19.88 21.77 10.82
CA THR A 36 -20.06 23.02 10.09
C THR A 36 -19.29 24.12 10.79
N ILE A 37 -18.36 24.74 10.08
CA ILE A 37 -17.57 25.88 10.54
C ILE A 37 -18.21 27.13 9.95
N THR A 38 -18.94 27.86 10.79
CA THR A 38 -19.57 29.13 10.42
C THR A 38 -18.68 30.29 10.83
N GLY A 39 -18.28 31.13 9.87
CA GLY A 39 -17.50 32.35 10.11
C GLY A 39 -16.44 32.54 9.05
N GLY A 40 -16.52 33.65 8.30
CA GLY A 40 -15.44 34.08 7.43
C GLY A 40 -14.14 34.24 8.23
N SER A 41 -12.99 34.13 7.55
CA SER A 41 -11.68 34.24 8.18
C SER A 41 -11.64 35.46 9.10
N ASN A 42 -11.42 35.25 10.41
CA ASN A 42 -11.17 36.34 11.37
C ASN A 42 -9.78 36.99 11.16
N MET A 43 -9.15 36.75 10.00
CA MET A 43 -7.86 37.32 9.63
C MET A 43 -8.11 38.53 8.74
N SER A 44 -7.45 39.64 9.06
CA SER A 44 -7.36 40.81 8.20
C SER A 44 -6.48 40.54 6.97
N ASP A 45 -6.62 41.34 5.91
CA ASP A 45 -5.77 41.25 4.71
C ASP A 45 -4.27 41.36 5.05
N GLU A 46 -3.93 42.18 6.05
CA GLU A 46 -2.56 42.33 6.55
C GLU A 46 -2.03 41.04 7.20
N GLU A 47 -2.88 40.32 7.94
CA GLU A 47 -2.52 39.02 8.53
C GLU A 47 -2.40 37.92 7.46
N ILE A 48 -3.22 37.97 6.42
CA ILE A 48 -3.13 37.05 5.27
C ILE A 48 -1.81 37.26 4.54
N ASP A 49 -1.48 38.50 4.18
CA ASP A 49 -0.22 38.83 3.49
C ASP A 49 1.01 38.45 4.34
N LYS A 50 0.92 38.64 5.65
CA LYS A 50 1.96 38.22 6.59
C LYS A 50 2.11 36.70 6.59
N ALA A 51 1.02 35.94 6.68
CA ALA A 51 1.05 34.48 6.67
C ALA A 51 1.63 33.91 5.36
N VAL A 52 1.31 34.53 4.22
CA VAL A 52 1.87 34.14 2.91
C VAL A 52 3.38 34.38 2.86
N LYS A 53 3.86 35.51 3.38
CA LYS A 53 5.30 35.80 3.45
C LYS A 53 6.03 34.85 4.38
N GLU A 54 5.48 34.59 5.56
CA GLU A 54 6.05 33.64 6.53
C GLU A 54 6.12 32.24 5.92
N ALA A 55 5.08 31.77 5.22
CA ALA A 55 5.10 30.48 4.54
C ALA A 55 6.23 30.37 3.50
N ALA A 56 6.50 31.45 2.75
CA ALA A 56 7.62 31.48 1.80
C ALA A 56 8.99 31.51 2.50
N GLU A 57 9.10 32.21 3.62
CA GLU A 57 10.34 32.31 4.39
C GLU A 57 10.71 30.99 5.09
N TYR A 58 9.71 30.25 5.56
CA TYR A 58 9.87 28.95 6.22
C TYR A 58 9.79 27.74 5.29
N GLU A 59 9.53 27.92 3.98
CA GLU A 59 9.37 26.83 3.01
C GLU A 59 10.49 25.79 3.10
N ALA A 60 11.75 26.24 3.17
CA ALA A 60 12.91 25.35 3.24
C ALA A 60 12.96 24.54 4.55
N GLN A 61 12.57 25.14 5.67
CA GLN A 61 12.53 24.48 6.97
C GLN A 61 11.39 23.47 7.04
N ASP A 62 10.21 23.83 6.54
CA ASP A 62 9.04 22.94 6.52
C ASP A 62 9.23 21.78 5.55
N LYS A 63 9.93 21.99 4.44
CA LYS A 63 10.34 20.90 3.54
C LYS A 63 11.23 19.87 4.25
N LYS A 64 12.20 20.32 5.04
CA LYS A 64 13.06 19.43 5.84
C LYS A 64 12.26 18.66 6.88
N ARG A 65 11.37 19.33 7.60
CA ARG A 65 10.49 18.68 8.59
C ARG A 65 9.59 17.64 7.91
N LYS A 66 9.00 17.98 6.77
CA LYS A 66 8.19 17.07 5.98
C LYS A 66 8.99 15.83 5.57
N GLU A 67 10.21 16.00 5.09
CA GLU A 67 11.09 14.88 4.73
C GLU A 67 11.37 13.95 5.93
N ALA A 68 11.57 14.50 7.13
CA ALA A 68 11.74 13.71 8.35
C ALA A 68 10.48 12.91 8.70
N VAL A 69 9.31 13.55 8.63
CA VAL A 69 7.99 12.93 8.87
C VAL A 69 7.74 11.80 7.88
N ASP A 70 7.91 12.07 6.59
CA ASP A 70 7.66 11.12 5.50
C ASP A 70 8.61 9.92 5.64
N THR A 71 9.91 10.17 5.86
CA THR A 71 10.90 9.11 6.08
C THR A 71 10.53 8.22 7.27
N ARG A 72 10.08 8.81 8.37
CA ARG A 72 9.67 8.07 9.57
C ARG A 72 8.44 7.22 9.32
N ASN A 73 7.41 7.80 8.69
CA ASN A 73 6.17 7.09 8.38
C ASN A 73 6.43 5.93 7.40
N ASP A 74 7.26 6.16 6.39
CA ASP A 74 7.65 5.14 5.43
C ASP A 74 8.43 3.99 6.08
N ALA A 75 9.38 4.31 6.97
CA ALA A 75 10.16 3.32 7.69
C ALA A 75 9.28 2.48 8.64
N ASP A 76 8.37 3.14 9.38
CA ASP A 76 7.43 2.46 10.27
C ASP A 76 6.46 1.55 9.50
N ALA A 77 5.85 2.07 8.42
CA ALA A 77 4.97 1.29 7.56
C ALA A 77 5.69 0.06 6.98
N PHE A 78 6.94 0.23 6.55
CA PHE A 78 7.74 -0.87 6.02
C PHE A 78 8.14 -1.89 7.09
N ALA A 79 8.48 -1.44 8.30
CA ALA A 79 8.77 -2.34 9.43
C ALA A 79 7.55 -3.19 9.80
N VAL A 80 6.36 -2.59 9.87
CA VAL A 80 5.10 -3.31 10.13
C VAL A 80 4.78 -4.32 9.02
N GLN A 81 4.95 -3.93 7.75
CA GLN A 81 4.76 -4.83 6.61
C GLN A 81 5.75 -6.01 6.66
N THR A 82 7.02 -5.74 6.95
CA THR A 82 8.06 -6.76 7.02
C THR A 82 7.84 -7.71 8.18
N ARG A 83 7.43 -7.21 9.36
CA ARG A 83 7.05 -8.05 10.50
C ARG A 83 5.93 -9.00 10.12
N LYS A 84 4.88 -8.50 9.47
CA LYS A 84 3.77 -9.33 9.02
C LYS A 84 4.22 -10.42 8.04
N ALA A 85 5.06 -10.07 7.07
CA ALA A 85 5.62 -11.04 6.13
C ALA A 85 6.46 -12.11 6.86
N LEU A 86 7.25 -11.70 7.85
CA LEU A 86 8.04 -12.61 8.67
C LEU A 86 7.17 -13.53 9.53
N ASP A 87 6.05 -13.05 10.07
CA ASP A 87 5.10 -13.89 10.80
C ASP A 87 4.44 -14.96 9.88
N GLU A 88 4.28 -14.66 8.59
CA GLU A 88 3.64 -15.56 7.61
C GLU A 88 4.59 -16.59 7.00
N VAL A 89 5.85 -16.22 6.72
CA VAL A 89 6.83 -17.10 6.05
C VAL A 89 8.16 -17.26 6.77
N GLY A 90 8.29 -16.71 7.98
CA GLY A 90 9.48 -16.79 8.83
C GLY A 90 10.00 -18.20 9.04
N ASP A 91 9.10 -19.17 9.17
CA ASP A 91 9.46 -20.58 9.41
C ASP A 91 9.97 -21.29 8.16
N LYS A 92 9.84 -20.67 6.97
CA LYS A 92 10.35 -21.18 5.69
C LYS A 92 11.68 -20.56 5.29
N LEU A 93 12.17 -19.59 6.06
CA LEU A 93 13.48 -18.97 5.89
C LEU A 93 14.52 -19.74 6.69
N ASP A 94 15.79 -19.66 6.27
CA ASP A 94 16.87 -20.15 7.09
C ASP A 94 17.06 -19.28 8.35
N ALA A 95 17.60 -19.88 9.41
CA ALA A 95 17.76 -19.21 10.69
C ALA A 95 18.69 -17.98 10.62
N GLY A 96 19.61 -17.95 9.67
CA GLY A 96 20.52 -16.82 9.46
C GLY A 96 19.77 -15.61 8.90
N ASP A 97 19.03 -15.82 7.82
CA ASP A 97 18.22 -14.79 7.17
C ASP A 97 17.10 -14.29 8.08
N LYS A 98 16.42 -15.19 8.81
CA LYS A 98 15.39 -14.81 9.80
C LYS A 98 15.98 -13.90 10.88
N SER A 99 17.10 -14.29 11.48
CA SER A 99 17.77 -13.51 12.53
C SER A 99 18.27 -12.16 12.03
N ALA A 100 18.80 -12.09 10.80
CA ALA A 100 19.25 -10.84 10.19
C ALA A 100 18.08 -9.85 10.02
N VAL A 101 16.95 -10.31 9.47
CA VAL A 101 15.76 -9.47 9.30
C VAL A 101 15.18 -9.02 10.64
N GLU A 102 15.11 -9.91 11.64
CA GLU A 102 14.64 -9.54 12.98
C GLU A 102 15.51 -8.46 13.63
N ALA A 103 16.83 -8.55 13.45
CA ALA A 103 17.77 -7.55 13.96
C ALA A 103 17.61 -6.19 13.26
N ASP A 104 17.51 -6.18 11.93
CA ASP A 104 17.30 -4.95 11.15
C ASP A 104 15.94 -4.32 11.47
N LEU A 105 14.90 -5.14 11.63
CA LEU A 105 13.56 -4.68 11.96
C LEU A 105 13.53 -4.02 13.34
N LYS A 106 14.18 -4.65 14.32
CA LYS A 106 14.33 -4.07 15.65
C LYS A 106 15.11 -2.75 15.61
N ALA A 107 16.15 -2.65 14.78
CA ALA A 107 16.92 -1.42 14.64
C ALA A 107 16.07 -0.27 14.07
N VAL A 108 15.26 -0.53 13.05
CA VAL A 108 14.32 0.46 12.49
C VAL A 108 13.30 0.89 13.54
N GLU A 109 12.71 -0.05 14.26
CA GLU A 109 11.72 0.26 15.30
C GLU A 109 12.31 1.03 16.48
N ASP A 110 13.50 0.67 16.93
CA ASP A 110 14.20 1.39 17.99
C ASP A 110 14.46 2.84 17.55
N LEU A 111 14.84 3.07 16.27
CA LEU A 111 15.02 4.41 15.71
C LEU A 111 13.72 5.19 15.57
N VAL A 112 12.63 4.56 15.09
CA VAL A 112 11.31 5.19 14.99
C VAL A 112 10.77 5.57 16.38
N ASN A 113 10.99 4.71 17.38
CA ASN A 113 10.52 4.92 18.76
C ASN A 113 11.41 5.86 19.57
N LYS A 114 12.69 6.02 19.19
CA LYS A 114 13.62 6.99 19.80
C LYS A 114 13.09 8.42 19.70
N PHE A 115 12.36 8.73 18.63
CA PHE A 115 11.79 10.06 18.38
C PHE A 115 10.27 10.02 18.47
N GLN A 116 9.72 10.51 19.57
CA GLN A 116 8.27 10.62 19.74
C GLN A 116 7.64 11.58 18.73
N LYS A 117 8.40 12.61 18.32
CA LYS A 117 8.01 13.56 17.28
C LYS A 117 9.05 13.60 16.17
N PRO A 118 8.65 13.66 14.89
CA PRO A 118 9.56 13.86 13.76
C PRO A 118 10.38 15.15 13.88
N GLU A 119 9.84 16.15 14.57
CA GLU A 119 10.47 17.45 14.82
C GLU A 119 11.73 17.35 15.68
N ASP A 120 11.87 16.26 16.47
CA ASP A 120 13.00 16.02 17.35
C ASP A 120 14.15 15.30 16.62
N MET A 121 13.95 14.89 15.36
CA MET A 121 14.97 14.24 14.55
C MET A 121 15.92 15.27 13.96
N SER A 122 17.22 15.08 14.14
CA SER A 122 18.22 15.84 13.40
C SER A 122 18.36 15.30 11.96
N ASP A 123 18.95 16.10 11.06
CA ASP A 123 19.29 15.65 9.69
C ASP A 123 20.13 14.34 9.71
N ALA A 124 20.95 14.14 10.75
CA ALA A 124 21.73 12.92 10.93
C ALA A 124 20.86 11.71 11.33
N ASP A 125 19.85 11.91 12.18
CA ASP A 125 18.92 10.84 12.58
C ASP A 125 18.01 10.42 11.42
N VAL A 126 17.58 11.38 10.59
CA VAL A 126 16.84 11.08 9.34
C VAL A 126 17.70 10.24 8.40
N ALA A 127 18.97 10.58 8.24
CA ALA A 127 19.90 9.80 7.43
C ALA A 127 20.15 8.39 8.03
N GLU A 128 20.28 8.28 9.36
CA GLU A 128 20.41 6.99 10.05
C GLU A 128 19.18 6.11 9.82
N LEU A 129 17.98 6.67 9.94
CA LEU A 129 16.73 5.96 9.69
C LEU A 129 16.59 5.50 8.24
N LYS A 130 16.97 6.33 7.27
CA LYS A 130 17.02 5.93 5.84
C LYS A 130 17.96 4.75 5.62
N ASN A 131 19.18 4.82 6.16
CA ASN A 131 20.15 3.74 6.04
C ASN A 131 19.65 2.43 6.71
N ALA A 132 19.00 2.55 7.87
CA ALA A 132 18.41 1.39 8.55
C ALA A 132 17.26 0.79 7.73
N LYS A 133 16.40 1.63 7.15
CA LYS A 133 15.33 1.21 6.23
C LYS A 133 15.89 0.50 5.01
N GLU A 134 16.92 1.05 4.35
CA GLU A 134 17.55 0.42 3.18
C GLU A 134 18.16 -0.95 3.50
N LYS A 135 18.76 -1.11 4.68
CA LYS A 135 19.25 -2.41 5.15
C LYS A 135 18.12 -3.40 5.36
N LEU A 136 17.03 -2.97 6.00
CA LEU A 136 15.84 -3.78 6.17
C LEU A 136 15.23 -4.16 4.82
N GLU A 137 15.21 -3.26 3.85
CA GLU A 137 14.74 -3.56 2.49
C GLU A 137 15.57 -4.66 1.85
N GLN A 138 16.90 -4.60 1.96
CA GLN A 138 17.81 -5.62 1.41
C GLN A 138 17.61 -6.98 2.09
N SER A 139 17.50 -7.03 3.42
CA SER A 139 17.29 -8.29 4.14
C SER A 139 15.87 -8.84 3.93
N ALA A 140 14.86 -7.96 3.82
CA ALA A 140 13.47 -8.34 3.61
C ALA A 140 13.16 -8.86 2.20
N GLN A 141 14.00 -8.60 1.19
CA GLN A 141 13.81 -9.12 -0.18
C GLN A 141 13.56 -10.64 -0.21
N LYS A 142 14.31 -11.40 0.61
CA LYS A 142 14.16 -12.85 0.69
C LYS A 142 12.85 -13.24 1.36
N VAL A 143 12.42 -12.51 2.39
CA VAL A 143 11.13 -12.69 3.07
C VAL A 143 9.99 -12.46 2.08
N PHE A 144 10.00 -11.35 1.34
CA PHE A 144 8.96 -11.03 0.36
C PHE A 144 8.94 -12.03 -0.80
N SER A 145 10.11 -12.51 -1.25
CA SER A 145 10.19 -13.57 -2.26
C SER A 145 9.50 -14.84 -1.78
N LYS A 146 9.77 -15.27 -0.53
CA LYS A 146 9.12 -16.45 0.07
C LYS A 146 7.63 -16.23 0.33
N MET A 147 7.23 -15.01 0.72
CA MET A 147 5.83 -14.63 0.90
C MET A 147 5.07 -14.76 -0.42
N TYR A 148 5.65 -14.29 -1.52
CA TYR A 148 5.04 -14.38 -2.85
C TYR A 148 4.94 -15.83 -3.37
N GLU A 149 6.00 -16.63 -3.20
CA GLU A 149 5.97 -18.08 -3.47
C GLU A 149 4.87 -18.78 -2.66
N ASN A 150 4.73 -18.42 -1.38
CA ASN A 150 3.70 -18.96 -0.50
C ASN A 150 2.27 -18.55 -0.92
N ALA A 151 2.09 -17.30 -1.33
CA ALA A 151 0.82 -16.79 -1.83
C ALA A 151 0.40 -17.47 -3.15
N GLN A 152 1.34 -17.74 -4.05
CA GLN A 152 1.06 -18.50 -5.27
C GLN A 152 0.67 -19.96 -4.97
N ALA A 153 1.37 -20.61 -4.04
CA ALA A 153 1.02 -21.97 -3.62
C ALA A 153 -0.37 -22.04 -2.94
N ALA A 154 -0.73 -21.03 -2.15
CA ALA A 154 -2.04 -20.93 -1.51
C ALA A 154 -3.17 -20.62 -2.52
N GLY A 155 -2.90 -19.79 -3.53
CA GLY A 155 -3.83 -19.52 -4.63
C GLY A 155 -4.10 -20.73 -5.52
N ALA A 156 -3.08 -21.58 -5.74
CA ALA A 156 -3.22 -22.85 -6.44
C ALA A 156 -3.96 -23.93 -5.61
N ALA A 157 -3.97 -23.81 -4.27
CA ALA A 157 -4.69 -24.73 -3.39
C ALA A 157 -6.19 -24.37 -3.20
N GLN A 158 -6.59 -23.13 -3.50
CA GLN A 158 -8.00 -22.70 -3.49
C GLN A 158 -8.71 -22.86 -4.84
N GLY A 159 -7.97 -23.10 -5.92
CA GLY A 159 -8.50 -23.67 -7.17
C GLY A 159 -8.63 -25.18 -7.05
N GLY A 160 -9.61 -25.65 -6.27
CA GLY A 160 -9.88 -27.07 -6.10
C GLY A 160 -10.02 -27.79 -7.46
N PRO A 161 -9.52 -29.03 -7.60
CA PRO A 161 -9.63 -29.79 -8.84
C PRO A 161 -11.11 -30.06 -9.14
N GLN A 162 -11.69 -29.28 -10.05
CA GLN A 162 -12.94 -29.65 -10.68
C GLN A 162 -12.69 -30.94 -11.43
N ALA A 163 -13.32 -31.99 -10.92
CA ALA A 163 -13.22 -33.37 -11.37
C ALA A 163 -13.18 -33.48 -12.90
N GLY A 164 -12.00 -33.80 -13.43
CA GLY A 164 -11.86 -34.38 -14.76
C GLY A 164 -12.46 -35.80 -14.75
N PRO A 165 -13.32 -36.17 -15.71
CA PRO A 165 -13.99 -37.47 -15.71
C PRO A 165 -13.01 -38.64 -15.85
N ASN A 166 -13.20 -39.64 -14.99
CA ASN A 166 -12.50 -40.92 -14.89
C ASN A 166 -12.37 -41.67 -16.25
N PRO A 167 -11.18 -42.25 -16.57
CA PRO A 167 -10.98 -43.06 -17.77
C PRO A 167 -11.42 -44.54 -17.60
N GLY A 168 -12.39 -44.96 -18.42
CA GLY A 168 -12.45 -46.28 -19.07
C GLY A 168 -12.90 -47.53 -18.29
N ALA A 169 -14.11 -48.03 -18.60
CA ALA A 169 -14.40 -49.46 -18.81
C ALA A 169 -15.82 -49.71 -19.36
N GLY A 170 -15.93 -50.31 -20.56
CA GLY A 170 -16.88 -51.40 -20.82
C GLY A 170 -18.19 -51.16 -21.63
N ALA A 171 -18.07 -51.30 -22.97
CA ALA A 171 -18.90 -52.14 -23.85
C ALA A 171 -20.40 -51.83 -24.20
N GLY A 172 -20.58 -51.21 -25.39
CA GLY A 172 -21.45 -51.68 -26.51
C GLY A 172 -22.90 -51.18 -26.62
N PRO A 173 -23.55 -51.23 -27.82
CA PRO A 173 -23.13 -50.78 -29.15
C PRO A 173 -24.13 -49.79 -29.83
N GLN A 174 -23.64 -49.10 -30.88
CA GLN A 174 -24.25 -48.18 -31.90
C GLN A 174 -25.66 -48.54 -32.46
N PRO A 175 -26.32 -47.73 -33.35
CA PRO A 175 -25.94 -46.45 -33.99
C PRO A 175 -27.06 -45.38 -34.15
N ASN A 176 -26.71 -44.10 -34.42
CA ASN A 176 -27.22 -43.36 -35.60
C ASN A 176 -26.47 -42.03 -35.84
N ALA A 177 -26.51 -41.61 -37.11
CA ALA A 177 -25.65 -40.73 -37.88
C ALA A 177 -25.71 -39.21 -37.64
N GLY A 178 -24.64 -38.52 -38.06
CA GLY A 178 -24.74 -37.22 -38.75
C GLY A 178 -23.61 -36.21 -38.49
N SER A 179 -22.57 -36.22 -39.34
CA SER A 179 -21.93 -35.06 -40.06
C SER A 179 -21.56 -33.74 -39.33
N THR A 180 -20.47 -32.97 -39.58
CA THR A 180 -19.30 -32.93 -40.50
C THR A 180 -18.34 -31.77 -40.04
N ASN A 181 -17.02 -31.88 -40.30
CA ASN A 181 -15.87 -30.91 -40.42
C ASN A 181 -16.06 -29.40 -40.07
N ASN A 182 -15.06 -28.59 -39.67
CA ASN A 182 -13.68 -28.43 -40.16
C ASN A 182 -12.84 -27.48 -39.25
N SER A 183 -11.52 -27.67 -39.36
CA SER A 183 -10.32 -26.96 -38.89
C SER A 183 -10.25 -25.40 -38.97
N GLY A 184 -9.40 -24.81 -38.12
CA GLY A 184 -8.27 -23.98 -38.62
C GLY A 184 -8.07 -22.55 -38.07
N ASN A 185 -6.90 -22.34 -37.44
CA ASN A 185 -5.95 -21.23 -37.59
C ASN A 185 -6.06 -19.89 -36.80
N ASN A 186 -5.03 -19.66 -35.96
CA ASN A 186 -4.12 -18.50 -35.80
C ASN A 186 -4.61 -17.04 -35.99
N GLY A 187 -4.19 -16.17 -35.06
CA GLY A 187 -4.09 -14.72 -35.31
C GLY A 187 -3.86 -13.89 -34.04
N ASP A 188 -2.58 -13.75 -33.68
CA ASP A 188 -1.99 -12.81 -32.72
C ASP A 188 -2.25 -11.34 -33.15
N ASP A 189 -2.75 -10.48 -32.26
CA ASP A 189 -2.97 -9.04 -32.54
C ASP A 189 -2.27 -8.22 -31.47
N VAL A 190 -0.99 -7.91 -31.74
CA VAL A 190 -0.14 -7.03 -30.93
C VAL A 190 -0.31 -5.62 -31.48
N VAL A 191 -0.83 -4.72 -30.64
CA VAL A 191 -1.13 -3.33 -31.02
C VAL A 191 0.02 -2.43 -30.55
N ASP A 192 0.89 -2.01 -31.46
CA ASP A 192 1.90 -0.98 -31.21
C ASP A 192 1.21 0.39 -31.15
N ALA A 193 1.33 1.09 -30.01
CA ALA A 193 0.83 2.44 -29.82
C ALA A 193 1.96 3.46 -29.98
N ASP A 194 1.95 4.20 -31.09
CA ASP A 194 2.82 5.35 -31.33
C ASP A 194 2.53 6.50 -30.33
N PHE A 195 3.54 6.91 -29.57
CA PHE A 195 3.50 8.08 -28.68
C PHE A 195 4.13 9.28 -29.40
N LYS A 196 3.38 10.39 -29.52
CA LYS A 196 3.88 11.69 -30.00
C LYS A 196 3.72 12.72 -28.89
N GLU A 197 4.85 13.26 -28.45
CA GLU A 197 4.96 14.33 -27.45
C GLU A 197 4.68 15.69 -28.12
N VAL A 198 3.83 16.51 -27.48
CA VAL A 198 3.79 17.97 -27.59
C VAL A 198 3.53 18.56 -26.22
#